data_AF-A0A8I1TC14-F1
#
_entry.id   AF-A0A8I1TC14-F1
#
_cell.length_a   1.000
_cell.length_b   1.000
_cell.length_c   1.000
_cell.angle_alpha   90.00
_cell.angle_beta   90.00
_cell.angle_gamma   90.00
#
_symmetry.space_group_name_H-M   'P 1'
#
loop_
_entity.id
_entity.type
_entity.pdbx_description
1 polymer ?
#
loop_
_entity_poly.entity_id
_entity_poly.type
_entity_poly.pdbx_seq_one_letter_code
_entity_poly.pdbx_strand_id
1 'polypeptide(L)'
;MPPMTTLCSLSDDAMLDRLQRAAFGYFTETMNPRNGLIPDTSRPHSPVSIAVVGFALSCYPAAVARGWIERAEAVRRSLLALRFFHDSDQSGSPAATGYKGFYYHFLDIDSGARVWQSELSMIDSALLIAGMLTVATAFDGPGAEETELRELADALYRRVDWRWSQDDARTIYQGWKPESGYLHYGWEGYSEAIVLYALALGSPTHPIPADCYAGWTATYQWENLYDQDFLYAGPLFVHHYSQAWLDLRGVRDRFMREKDSDYFENSRRAVAVQRRYAELNPQGFIGYDRNCWGLSACDGPTDEQLDVANEQRHLFGYAARGVPYGPDDGTLSPPAVLASLPFAPQPALTALRTMLLRHPQILGADRLATSFNASVDGGDGRPWISPGHYGLDQGIVFMMIENHRSESIWRLMRGCHPLASGLRKAGFSGGWLDAPVGGVRQ
;
A
#
# COMPACT_ATOMS: atom_id res chain seq x y z
N MET A 1 -22.80 -28.85 -7.59
CA MET A 1 -21.60 -28.07 -7.23
C MET A 1 -21.49 -26.94 -8.23
N PRO A 2 -21.30 -25.68 -7.81
CA PRO A 2 -20.86 -24.66 -8.75
C PRO A 2 -19.56 -25.15 -9.41
N PRO A 3 -19.30 -24.85 -10.69
CA PRO A 3 -18.03 -25.22 -11.30
C PRO A 3 -16.93 -24.67 -10.41
N MET A 4 -15.98 -25.51 -9.98
CA MET A 4 -14.77 -25.03 -9.33
C MET A 4 -14.24 -23.91 -10.21
N THR A 5 -14.08 -22.71 -9.65
CA THR A 5 -13.44 -21.61 -10.35
C THR A 5 -12.13 -22.18 -10.90
N THR A 6 -11.92 -22.13 -12.22
CA THR A 6 -10.77 -22.76 -12.90
C THR A 6 -9.43 -22.37 -12.26
N LEU A 7 -9.40 -21.23 -11.56
CA LEU A 7 -8.28 -20.75 -10.78
C LEU A 7 -7.93 -21.64 -9.55
N CYS A 8 -8.94 -22.14 -8.82
CA CYS A 8 -8.75 -22.97 -7.62
C CYS A 8 -8.22 -24.38 -7.90
N SER A 9 -8.25 -24.85 -9.15
CA SER A 9 -7.64 -26.11 -9.54
C SER A 9 -6.19 -25.98 -10.03
N LEU A 10 -5.66 -24.75 -10.13
CA LEU A 10 -4.27 -24.51 -10.52
C LEU A 10 -3.30 -24.79 -9.37
N SER A 11 -2.03 -25.00 -9.72
CA SER A 11 -0.93 -24.90 -8.75
C SER A 11 -0.88 -23.48 -8.16
N ASP A 12 -0.28 -23.34 -6.98
CA ASP A 12 -0.16 -22.03 -6.33
C ASP A 12 0.53 -21.01 -7.25
N ASP A 13 1.65 -21.39 -7.88
CA ASP A 13 2.37 -20.48 -8.78
C ASP A 13 1.53 -20.03 -9.99
N ALA A 14 0.79 -20.94 -10.63
CA ALA A 14 -0.07 -20.60 -11.77
C ALA A 14 -1.30 -19.76 -11.37
N MET A 15 -1.86 -20.00 -10.18
CA MET A 15 -2.90 -19.14 -9.61
C MET A 15 -2.37 -17.73 -9.33
N LEU A 16 -1.22 -17.62 -8.66
CA LEU A 16 -0.60 -16.35 -8.33
C LEU A 16 -0.21 -15.56 -9.58
N ASP A 17 0.30 -16.22 -10.63
CA ASP A 17 0.65 -15.58 -11.91
C ASP A 17 -0.56 -14.90 -12.55
N ARG A 18 -1.71 -15.59 -12.60
CA ARG A 18 -2.97 -15.04 -13.15
C ARG A 18 -3.48 -13.86 -12.33
N LEU A 19 -3.51 -14.00 -11.00
CA LEU A 19 -3.95 -12.93 -10.10
C LEU A 19 -3.04 -11.70 -10.21
N GLN A 20 -1.73 -11.91 -10.21
CA GLN A 20 -0.72 -10.85 -10.33
C GLN A 20 -0.83 -10.13 -11.68
N ARG A 21 -1.02 -10.87 -12.78
CA ARG A 21 -1.21 -10.30 -14.11
C ARG A 21 -2.53 -9.52 -14.23
N ALA A 22 -3.61 -10.03 -13.65
CA ALA A 22 -4.91 -9.33 -13.64
C ALA A 22 -4.87 -8.03 -12.81
N ALA A 23 -4.14 -8.04 -11.69
CA ALA A 23 -3.86 -6.86 -10.89
C ALA A 23 -3.04 -5.83 -11.66
N PHE A 24 -1.97 -6.24 -12.35
CA PHE A 24 -1.20 -5.36 -13.25
C PHE A 24 -2.07 -4.76 -14.36
N GLY A 25 -3.01 -5.55 -14.90
CA GLY A 25 -3.96 -5.14 -15.92
C GLY A 25 -4.71 -3.84 -15.57
N TYR A 26 -5.05 -3.63 -14.29
CA TYR A 26 -5.70 -2.41 -13.81
C TYR A 26 -4.95 -1.15 -14.24
N PHE A 27 -3.63 -1.12 -14.02
CA PHE A 27 -2.81 0.05 -14.37
C PHE A 27 -2.70 0.25 -15.87
N THR A 28 -2.65 -0.85 -16.64
CA THR A 28 -2.59 -0.75 -18.10
C THR A 28 -3.90 -0.27 -18.72
N GLU A 29 -5.03 -0.61 -18.11
CA GLU A 29 -6.39 -0.30 -18.58
C GLU A 29 -6.84 1.11 -18.17
N THR A 30 -6.45 1.57 -16.98
CA THR A 30 -7.04 2.78 -16.36
C THR A 30 -6.15 4.03 -16.43
N MET A 31 -4.85 3.87 -16.70
CA MET A 31 -3.92 5.01 -16.76
C MET A 31 -4.28 5.97 -17.90
N ASN A 32 -4.32 7.27 -17.59
CA ASN A 32 -4.46 8.32 -18.59
C ASN A 32 -3.19 8.38 -19.47
N PRO A 33 -3.29 8.10 -20.78
CA PRO A 33 -2.12 8.02 -21.66
C PRO A 33 -1.48 9.38 -21.95
N ARG A 34 -2.09 10.50 -21.55
CA ARG A 34 -1.55 11.85 -21.76
C ARG A 34 -0.58 12.29 -20.67
N ASN A 35 -0.82 11.89 -19.42
CA ASN A 35 -0.09 12.39 -18.25
C ASN A 35 0.34 11.29 -17.27
N GLY A 36 0.01 10.02 -17.53
CA GLY A 36 0.40 8.89 -16.69
C GLY A 36 -0.36 8.80 -15.36
N LEU A 37 -1.36 9.64 -15.13
CA LEU A 37 -2.18 9.60 -13.92
C LEU A 37 -3.14 8.40 -13.93
N ILE A 38 -3.48 7.90 -12.74
CA ILE A 38 -4.26 6.67 -12.58
C ILE A 38 -5.39 6.92 -11.57
N PRO A 39 -6.65 6.59 -11.90
CA PRO A 39 -7.76 6.76 -10.98
C PRO A 39 -7.61 5.86 -9.74
N ASP A 40 -8.11 6.35 -8.61
CA ASP A 40 -8.16 5.63 -7.34
C ASP A 40 -8.92 4.31 -7.45
N THR A 41 -10.03 4.32 -8.19
CA THR A 41 -10.89 3.16 -8.40
C THR A 41 -11.33 3.02 -9.85
N SER A 42 -11.78 1.82 -10.22
CA SER A 42 -12.41 1.57 -11.51
C SER A 42 -13.84 2.12 -11.62
N ARG A 43 -14.37 2.81 -10.59
CA ARG A 43 -15.72 3.38 -10.63
C ARG A 43 -15.75 4.58 -11.58
N PRO A 44 -16.89 4.85 -12.26
CA PRO A 44 -17.02 6.03 -13.11
C PRO A 44 -16.69 7.31 -12.37
N HIS A 45 -15.97 8.22 -13.04
CA HIS A 45 -15.59 9.54 -12.50
C HIS A 45 -14.72 9.50 -11.22
N SER A 46 -14.05 8.38 -10.94
CA SER A 46 -13.07 8.29 -9.86
C SER A 46 -11.94 9.31 -10.10
N PRO A 47 -11.56 10.11 -9.09
CA PRO A 47 -10.38 10.96 -9.21
C PRO A 47 -9.11 10.13 -9.18
N VAL A 48 -7.99 10.76 -9.49
CA VAL A 48 -6.65 10.18 -9.36
C VAL A 48 -6.28 10.10 -7.88
N SER A 49 -5.67 8.98 -7.48
CA SER A 49 -4.92 8.90 -6.21
C SER A 49 -3.42 8.91 -6.53
N ILE A 50 -2.68 9.83 -5.91
CA ILE A 50 -1.23 9.92 -6.15
C ILE A 50 -0.48 8.68 -5.64
N ALA A 51 -0.96 8.05 -4.56
CA ALA A 51 -0.38 6.82 -4.05
C ALA A 51 -0.55 5.68 -5.05
N VAL A 52 -1.70 5.58 -5.73
CA VAL A 52 -1.93 4.57 -6.78
C VAL A 52 -0.91 4.72 -7.92
N VAL A 53 -0.55 5.95 -8.29
CA VAL A 53 0.52 6.18 -9.28
C VAL A 53 1.87 5.67 -8.76
N GLY A 54 2.20 5.89 -7.48
CA GLY A 54 3.39 5.32 -6.84
C GLY A 54 3.44 3.79 -6.88
N PHE A 55 2.33 3.14 -6.55
CA PHE A 55 2.22 1.68 -6.66
C PHE A 55 2.38 1.20 -8.10
N ALA A 56 1.76 1.85 -9.09
CA ALA A 56 1.86 1.48 -10.49
C ALA A 56 3.30 1.57 -11.03
N LEU A 57 4.00 2.68 -10.72
CA LEU A 57 5.42 2.85 -11.05
C LEU A 57 6.26 1.71 -10.47
N SER A 58 5.97 1.34 -9.21
CA SER A 58 6.68 0.25 -8.53
C SER A 58 6.45 -1.13 -9.16
N CYS A 59 5.34 -1.32 -9.86
CA CYS A 59 5.03 -2.57 -10.54
C CYS A 59 5.78 -2.74 -11.87
N TYR A 60 6.14 -1.64 -12.55
CA TYR A 60 6.70 -1.71 -13.90
C TYR A 60 7.99 -2.52 -14.03
N PRO A 61 9.01 -2.39 -13.17
CA PRO A 61 10.25 -3.16 -13.32
C PRO A 61 10.02 -4.67 -13.27
N ALA A 62 9.17 -5.13 -12.35
CA ALA A 62 8.81 -6.53 -12.24
C ALA A 62 7.94 -6.99 -13.41
N ALA A 63 7.02 -6.16 -13.90
CA ALA A 63 6.22 -6.49 -15.08
C ALA A 63 7.09 -6.63 -16.34
N VAL A 64 8.15 -5.83 -16.48
CA VAL A 64 9.18 -5.99 -17.52
C VAL A 64 9.91 -7.32 -17.36
N ALA A 65 10.36 -7.65 -16.14
CA ALA A 65 11.04 -8.92 -15.87
C ALA A 65 10.16 -10.15 -16.15
N ARG A 66 8.83 -10.00 -16.03
CA ARG A 66 7.82 -11.02 -16.37
C ARG A 66 7.45 -11.05 -17.86
N GLY A 67 7.91 -10.09 -18.66
CA GLY A 67 7.55 -9.98 -20.08
C GLY A 67 6.09 -9.54 -20.33
N TRP A 68 5.46 -8.85 -19.37
CA TRP A 68 4.08 -8.37 -19.50
C TRP A 68 3.98 -6.97 -20.12
N ILE A 69 5.08 -6.24 -20.11
CA ILE A 69 5.23 -4.91 -20.73
C ILE A 69 6.67 -4.78 -21.22
N GLU A 70 6.86 -4.17 -22.38
CA GLU A 70 8.20 -3.88 -22.90
C GLU A 70 8.91 -2.83 -22.05
N ARG A 71 10.23 -2.94 -21.88
CA ARG A 71 11.01 -1.99 -21.08
C ARG A 71 10.84 -0.55 -21.56
N ALA A 72 10.90 -0.33 -22.87
CA ALA A 72 10.73 1.01 -23.46
C ALA A 72 9.33 1.59 -23.16
N GLU A 73 8.30 0.75 -23.18
CA GLU A 73 6.93 1.18 -22.87
C GLU A 73 6.78 1.51 -21.37
N ALA A 74 7.40 0.72 -20.48
CA ALA A 74 7.44 1.01 -19.06
C ALA A 74 8.16 2.33 -18.73
N VAL A 75 9.31 2.60 -19.37
CA VAL A 75 10.05 3.86 -19.24
C VAL A 75 9.19 5.03 -19.73
N ARG A 76 8.56 4.90 -20.90
CA ARG A 76 7.69 5.94 -21.47
C ARG A 76 6.51 6.29 -20.56
N ARG A 77 5.83 5.28 -20.00
CA ARG A 77 4.72 5.48 -19.03
C ARG A 77 5.19 6.17 -17.76
N SER A 78 6.35 5.76 -17.25
CA SER A 78 6.95 6.38 -16.08
C SER A 78 7.28 7.86 -16.34
N LEU A 79 7.89 8.18 -17.48
CA LEU A 79 8.20 9.55 -17.87
C LEU A 79 6.96 10.44 -17.98
N LEU A 80 5.82 9.94 -18.46
CA LEU A 80 4.57 10.70 -18.49
C LEU A 80 4.17 11.20 -17.09
N ALA A 81 4.14 10.28 -16.11
CA ALA A 81 3.81 10.62 -14.74
C ALA A 81 4.85 11.55 -14.10
N LEU A 82 6.15 11.24 -14.24
CA LEU A 82 7.22 12.05 -13.65
C LEU A 82 7.24 13.48 -14.22
N ARG A 83 7.09 13.64 -15.55
CA ARG A 83 6.99 14.97 -16.18
C ARG A 83 5.77 15.74 -15.68
N PHE A 84 4.61 15.09 -15.62
CA PHE A 84 3.40 15.71 -15.08
C PHE A 84 3.64 16.25 -13.66
N PHE A 85 4.13 15.43 -12.73
CA PHE A 85 4.35 15.88 -11.35
C PHE A 85 5.46 16.93 -11.24
N HIS A 86 6.51 16.82 -12.08
CA HIS A 86 7.61 17.77 -12.11
C HIS A 86 7.16 19.16 -12.56
N ASP A 87 6.31 19.24 -13.58
CA ASP A 87 5.88 20.50 -14.20
C ASP A 87 4.55 21.03 -13.62
N SER A 88 3.91 20.26 -12.73
CA SER A 88 2.63 20.60 -12.10
C SER A 88 2.66 21.86 -11.22
N ASP A 89 1.48 22.44 -10.97
CA ASP A 89 1.32 23.61 -10.11
C ASP A 89 1.68 23.28 -8.64
N GLN A 90 2.71 23.96 -8.13
CA GLN A 90 3.21 23.88 -6.75
C GLN A 90 2.98 25.18 -5.95
N SER A 91 2.09 26.06 -6.44
CA SER A 91 1.80 27.37 -5.82
C SER A 91 1.19 27.28 -4.43
N GLY A 92 0.59 26.14 -4.07
CA GLY A 92 -0.20 25.98 -2.85
C GLY A 92 -1.58 26.61 -2.90
N SER A 93 -2.04 27.05 -4.08
CA SER A 93 -3.42 27.48 -4.26
C SER A 93 -4.41 26.34 -3.99
N PRO A 94 -5.68 26.62 -3.65
CA PRO A 94 -6.69 25.57 -3.44
C PRO A 94 -6.95 24.66 -4.64
N ALA A 95 -6.52 25.05 -5.85
CA ALA A 95 -6.63 24.27 -7.08
C ALA A 95 -5.27 23.74 -7.59
N ALA A 96 -4.16 24.03 -6.89
CA ALA A 96 -2.84 23.53 -7.26
C ALA A 96 -2.78 22.00 -7.19
N THR A 97 -1.82 21.40 -7.88
CA THR A 97 -1.53 19.96 -7.79
C THR A 97 -0.83 19.63 -6.47
N GLY A 98 -0.03 20.55 -5.95
CA GLY A 98 0.66 20.38 -4.69
C GLY A 98 1.25 21.66 -4.11
N TYR A 99 2.06 21.49 -3.09
CA TYR A 99 2.75 22.57 -2.38
C TYR A 99 3.95 22.01 -1.64
N LYS A 100 5.06 22.78 -1.58
CA LYS A 100 6.28 22.39 -0.85
C LYS A 100 6.88 21.04 -1.29
N GLY A 101 6.62 20.66 -2.55
CA GLY A 101 7.01 19.37 -3.11
C GLY A 101 6.11 18.19 -2.69
N PHE A 102 5.14 18.40 -1.80
CA PHE A 102 4.07 17.44 -1.54
C PHE A 102 2.94 17.61 -2.54
N TYR A 103 2.09 16.60 -2.65
CA TYR A 103 0.95 16.58 -3.57
C TYR A 103 -0.35 16.30 -2.83
N TYR A 104 -1.46 16.83 -3.36
CA TYR A 104 -2.78 16.53 -2.82
C TYR A 104 -3.13 15.06 -3.08
N HIS A 105 -3.75 14.42 -2.10
CA HIS A 105 -4.14 13.00 -2.15
C HIS A 105 -4.91 12.69 -3.44
N PHE A 106 -5.94 13.50 -3.72
CA PHE A 106 -6.80 13.32 -4.88
C PHE A 106 -6.72 14.47 -5.87
N LEU A 107 -6.54 14.11 -7.15
CA LEU A 107 -6.43 15.05 -8.27
C LEU A 107 -7.46 14.75 -9.36
N ASP A 108 -7.85 15.77 -10.11
CA ASP A 108 -8.57 15.61 -11.36
C ASP A 108 -7.66 14.95 -12.42
N ILE A 109 -8.21 14.00 -13.17
CA ILE A 109 -7.42 13.13 -14.05
C ILE A 109 -6.84 13.84 -15.27
N ASP A 110 -7.45 14.95 -15.68
CA ASP A 110 -7.05 15.68 -16.88
C ASP A 110 -6.21 16.91 -16.54
N SER A 111 -6.70 17.74 -15.62
CA SER A 111 -6.07 19.01 -15.24
C SER A 111 -5.00 18.85 -14.17
N GLY A 112 -5.08 17.80 -13.34
CA GLY A 112 -4.20 17.68 -12.18
C GLY A 112 -4.54 18.61 -11.02
N ALA A 113 -5.71 19.27 -11.04
CA ALA A 113 -6.16 20.13 -9.96
C ALA A 113 -6.63 19.30 -8.77
N ARG A 114 -6.41 19.79 -7.54
CA ARG A 114 -6.94 19.21 -6.31
C ARG A 114 -8.45 18.99 -6.39
N VAL A 115 -8.92 17.81 -5.96
CA VAL A 115 -10.36 17.52 -5.84
C VAL A 115 -10.76 17.16 -4.41
N TRP A 116 -12.06 17.22 -4.14
CA TRP A 116 -12.70 16.86 -2.86
C TRP A 116 -12.14 17.59 -1.62
N GLN A 117 -11.50 18.75 -1.82
CA GLN A 117 -10.79 19.46 -0.76
C GLN A 117 -9.85 18.53 0.02
N SER A 118 -9.25 17.57 -0.68
CA SER A 118 -8.31 16.62 -0.12
C SER A 118 -7.09 17.32 0.48
N GLU A 119 -6.42 16.68 1.40
CA GLU A 119 -5.18 17.18 2.00
C GLU A 119 -3.99 16.98 1.06
N LEU A 120 -2.96 17.83 1.22
CA LEU A 120 -1.61 17.38 0.93
C LEU A 120 -1.37 16.17 1.83
N SER A 121 -1.14 15.01 1.24
CA SER A 121 -0.98 13.77 2.00
C SER A 121 0.50 13.42 2.07
N MET A 122 1.03 13.39 3.28
CA MET A 122 2.46 13.18 3.50
C MET A 122 2.83 11.73 3.17
N ILE A 123 1.97 10.77 3.56
CA ILE A 123 2.16 9.37 3.20
C ILE A 123 1.96 9.12 1.71
N ASP A 124 0.93 9.68 1.07
CA ASP A 124 0.68 9.37 -0.34
C ASP A 124 1.75 10.02 -1.23
N SER A 125 2.26 11.18 -0.83
CA SER A 125 3.45 11.77 -1.45
C SER A 125 4.68 10.86 -1.26
N ALA A 126 4.89 10.28 -0.08
CA ALA A 126 5.98 9.34 0.14
C ALA A 126 5.83 8.05 -0.69
N LEU A 127 4.62 7.50 -0.84
CA LEU A 127 4.34 6.34 -1.67
C LEU A 127 4.55 6.64 -3.17
N LEU A 128 4.14 7.84 -3.62
CA LEU A 128 4.43 8.33 -4.97
C LEU A 128 5.95 8.39 -5.22
N ILE A 129 6.69 9.03 -4.33
CA ILE A 129 8.14 9.17 -4.45
C ILE A 129 8.85 7.80 -4.36
N ALA A 130 8.40 6.89 -3.50
CA ALA A 130 8.92 5.52 -3.46
C ALA A 130 8.76 4.82 -4.81
N GLY A 131 7.63 5.00 -5.50
CA GLY A 131 7.42 4.51 -6.85
C GLY A 131 8.34 5.13 -7.89
N MET A 132 8.52 6.45 -7.86
CA MET A 132 9.45 7.16 -8.76
C MET A 132 10.90 6.69 -8.55
N LEU A 133 11.32 6.51 -7.31
CA LEU A 133 12.65 5.98 -7.00
C LEU A 133 12.79 4.50 -7.40
N THR A 134 11.71 3.73 -7.37
CA THR A 134 11.72 2.32 -7.82
C THR A 134 12.04 2.24 -9.30
N VAL A 135 11.35 3.01 -10.16
CA VAL A 135 11.63 3.03 -11.60
C VAL A 135 13.00 3.63 -11.90
N ALA A 136 13.43 4.67 -11.17
CA ALA A 136 14.76 5.25 -11.34
C ALA A 136 15.90 4.29 -10.96
N THR A 137 15.68 3.43 -9.97
CA THR A 137 16.65 2.40 -9.57
C THR A 137 16.70 1.25 -10.58
N ALA A 138 15.57 0.91 -11.23
CA ALA A 138 15.48 -0.20 -12.19
C ALA A 138 15.88 0.15 -13.62
N PHE A 139 15.62 1.39 -14.03
CA PHE A 139 15.84 1.88 -15.39
C PHE A 139 17.10 2.76 -15.41
N ASP A 140 18.25 2.08 -15.29
CA ASP A 140 19.60 2.62 -15.13
C ASP A 140 20.44 2.65 -16.43
N GLY A 141 19.83 2.39 -17.59
CA GLY A 141 20.50 2.38 -18.88
C GLY A 141 21.02 3.76 -19.32
N PRO A 142 22.00 3.81 -20.25
CA PRO A 142 22.64 5.06 -20.70
C PRO A 142 21.80 5.85 -21.72
N GLY A 143 20.61 5.38 -22.10
CA GLY A 143 19.73 6.06 -23.04
C GLY A 143 19.18 7.39 -22.50
N ALA A 144 18.80 8.29 -23.40
CA ALA A 144 18.30 9.62 -23.03
C ALA A 144 17.03 9.56 -22.15
N GLU A 145 16.07 8.69 -22.50
CA GLU A 145 14.82 8.56 -21.74
C GLU A 145 15.04 8.00 -20.32
N GLU A 146 15.87 6.98 -20.15
CA GLU A 146 16.18 6.44 -18.82
C GLU A 146 17.04 7.43 -18.00
N THR A 147 17.90 8.21 -18.65
CA THR A 147 18.64 9.30 -18.00
C THR A 147 17.71 10.38 -17.48
N GLU A 148 16.79 10.88 -18.32
CA GLU A 148 15.78 11.86 -17.93
C GLU A 148 14.90 11.34 -16.80
N LEU A 149 14.49 10.07 -16.85
CA LEU A 149 13.69 9.43 -15.81
C LEU A 149 14.38 9.49 -14.45
N ARG A 150 15.68 9.17 -14.39
CA ARG A 150 16.47 9.24 -13.16
C ARG A 150 16.63 10.68 -12.66
N GLU A 151 16.88 11.62 -13.56
CA GLU A 151 17.01 13.05 -13.24
C GLU A 151 15.71 13.62 -12.67
N LEU A 152 14.56 13.33 -13.28
CA LEU A 152 13.26 13.76 -12.80
C LEU A 152 12.91 13.14 -11.44
N ALA A 153 13.19 11.85 -11.23
CA ALA A 153 12.95 11.19 -9.95
C ALA A 153 13.79 11.81 -8.81
N ASP A 154 15.07 12.08 -9.06
CA ASP A 154 15.95 12.75 -8.08
C ASP A 154 15.48 14.19 -7.82
N ALA A 155 15.13 14.95 -8.86
CA ALA A 155 14.62 16.32 -8.73
C ALA A 155 13.32 16.37 -7.92
N LEU A 156 12.38 15.45 -8.18
CA LEU A 156 11.12 15.34 -7.44
C LEU A 156 11.35 14.97 -5.97
N TYR A 157 12.21 13.99 -5.70
CA TYR A 157 12.54 13.62 -4.32
C TYR A 157 13.21 14.77 -3.54
N ARG A 158 14.16 15.47 -4.16
CA ARG A 158 14.86 16.61 -3.56
C ARG A 158 13.97 17.83 -3.34
N ARG A 159 12.90 17.97 -4.13
CA ARG A 159 11.92 19.07 -4.03
C ARG A 159 11.07 18.97 -2.77
N VAL A 160 10.82 17.76 -2.25
CA VAL A 160 9.97 17.56 -1.08
C VAL A 160 10.60 18.19 0.16
N ASP A 161 9.93 19.18 0.74
CA ASP A 161 10.36 19.85 1.96
C ASP A 161 9.92 19.06 3.21
N TRP A 162 10.56 17.92 3.48
CA TRP A 162 10.16 17.07 4.61
C TRP A 162 10.24 17.77 5.96
N ARG A 163 11.11 18.77 6.11
CA ARG A 163 11.16 19.58 7.33
C ARG A 163 9.90 20.42 7.52
N TRP A 164 9.28 20.89 6.44
CA TRP A 164 8.04 21.65 6.52
C TRP A 164 6.88 20.80 7.08
N SER A 165 6.85 19.49 6.82
CA SER A 165 5.72 18.63 7.22
C SER A 165 5.56 18.37 8.73
N GLN A 166 6.43 18.92 9.58
CA GLN A 166 6.34 18.77 11.04
C GLN A 166 6.01 20.06 11.81
N ASP A 167 6.10 21.27 11.25
CA ASP A 167 5.83 22.56 11.95
C ASP A 167 6.33 22.61 13.42
N ASP A 168 7.62 22.31 13.63
CA ASP A 168 8.28 22.17 14.96
C ASP A 168 7.74 21.06 15.89
N ALA A 169 6.79 20.25 15.44
CA ALA A 169 6.34 19.04 16.14
C ALA A 169 7.43 17.96 16.17
N ARG A 170 7.24 17.00 17.08
CA ARG A 170 8.12 15.83 17.23
C ARG A 170 7.78 14.69 16.27
N THR A 171 6.83 14.90 15.35
CA THR A 171 6.36 13.91 14.38
C THR A 171 5.98 14.62 13.08
N ILE A 172 5.97 13.88 11.97
CA ILE A 172 5.39 14.36 10.71
C ILE A 172 3.85 14.38 10.85
N TYR A 173 3.21 15.46 10.39
CA TYR A 173 1.74 15.57 10.33
C TYR A 173 1.14 14.71 9.22
N GLN A 174 -0.15 14.37 9.37
CA GLN A 174 -0.85 13.56 8.37
C GLN A 174 -1.04 14.24 7.05
N GLY A 175 -1.48 15.47 7.15
CA GLY A 175 -1.68 16.27 5.98
C GLY A 175 -1.74 17.73 6.32
N TRP A 176 -1.94 18.51 5.27
CA TRP A 176 -2.14 19.94 5.37
C TRP A 176 -3.19 20.35 4.35
N LYS A 177 -4.02 21.34 4.71
CA LYS A 177 -5.01 21.93 3.81
C LYS A 177 -4.83 23.44 3.76
N PRO A 178 -4.98 24.09 2.59
CA PRO A 178 -5.01 25.55 2.48
C PRO A 178 -6.02 26.21 3.42
N GLU A 179 -7.13 25.52 3.66
CA GLU A 179 -8.24 26.06 4.44
C GLU A 179 -7.99 26.02 5.95
N SER A 180 -7.21 25.05 6.44
CA SER A 180 -7.13 24.74 7.88
C SER A 180 -5.71 24.53 8.42
N GLY A 181 -4.68 24.60 7.59
CA GLY A 181 -3.32 24.27 8.00
C GLY A 181 -3.10 22.77 8.20
N TYR A 182 -2.21 22.42 9.13
CA TYR A 182 -1.86 21.03 9.43
C TYR A 182 -3.03 20.27 10.06
N LEU A 183 -3.16 19.01 9.68
CA LEU A 183 -4.15 18.10 10.22
C LEU A 183 -3.57 17.41 11.46
N HIS A 184 -4.13 17.72 12.62
CA HIS A 184 -3.73 17.19 13.93
C HIS A 184 -4.39 15.84 14.27
N TYR A 185 -4.86 15.08 13.27
CA TYR A 185 -5.36 13.74 13.51
C TYR A 185 -4.22 12.86 14.01
N GLY A 186 -4.49 12.06 15.04
CA GLY A 186 -3.52 11.28 15.79
C GLY A 186 -2.76 10.28 14.91
N TRP A 187 -1.74 10.75 14.20
CA TRP A 187 -0.73 9.92 13.57
C TRP A 187 0.24 9.40 14.63
N GLU A 188 -0.33 8.68 15.59
CA GLU A 188 0.36 7.91 16.59
C GLU A 188 0.60 6.52 15.99
N GLY A 189 1.81 6.01 16.11
CA GLY A 189 2.21 4.72 15.57
C GLY A 189 1.83 3.55 16.49
N TYR A 190 1.86 2.31 16.01
CA TYR A 190 2.40 1.87 14.74
C TYR A 190 1.45 2.07 13.54
N SER A 191 2.01 2.55 12.42
CA SER A 191 1.28 2.85 11.17
C SER A 191 2.13 2.45 9.94
N GLU A 192 1.55 2.56 8.74
CA GLU A 192 2.16 2.35 7.42
C GLU A 192 3.36 3.27 7.10
N ALA A 193 3.72 4.22 7.97
CA ALA A 193 4.60 5.35 7.67
C ALA A 193 6.12 5.10 7.73
N ILE A 194 6.61 3.87 7.88
CA ILE A 194 8.08 3.62 7.92
C ILE A 194 8.76 4.16 6.66
N VAL A 195 8.17 3.94 5.47
CA VAL A 195 8.68 4.45 4.18
C VAL A 195 8.72 5.98 4.14
N LEU A 196 7.73 6.65 4.73
CA LEU A 196 7.69 8.11 4.86
C LEU A 196 8.87 8.61 5.70
N TYR A 197 9.07 8.05 6.90
CA TYR A 197 10.19 8.45 7.77
C TYR A 197 11.55 8.11 7.15
N ALA A 198 11.68 6.99 6.46
CA ALA A 198 12.90 6.63 5.73
C ALA A 198 13.20 7.66 4.62
N LEU A 199 12.23 8.01 3.78
CA LEU A 199 12.44 9.03 2.74
C LEU A 199 12.75 10.41 3.33
N ALA A 200 12.04 10.80 4.38
CA ALA A 200 12.22 12.09 5.03
C ALA A 200 13.61 12.24 5.66
N LEU A 201 14.08 11.24 6.40
CA LEU A 201 15.43 11.25 6.98
C LEU A 201 16.52 11.08 5.91
N GLY A 202 16.23 10.32 4.86
CA GLY A 202 17.13 10.08 3.74
C GLY A 202 17.40 11.33 2.89
N SER A 203 16.55 12.35 3.00
CA SER A 203 16.57 13.52 2.10
C SER A 203 17.89 14.28 2.21
N PRO A 204 18.54 14.61 1.07
CA PRO A 204 19.76 15.39 1.06
C PRO A 204 19.53 16.91 1.12
N THR A 205 18.28 17.37 0.93
CA THR A 205 17.93 18.80 0.82
C THR A 205 17.13 19.29 2.02
N HIS A 206 16.05 18.59 2.36
CA HIS A 206 15.10 19.01 3.40
C HIS A 206 14.82 17.90 4.42
N PRO A 207 15.84 17.28 5.05
CA PRO A 207 15.58 16.19 5.98
C PRO A 207 14.89 16.66 7.26
N ILE A 208 14.03 15.79 7.81
CA ILE A 208 13.57 15.93 9.19
C ILE A 208 14.72 15.65 10.18
N PRO A 209 14.68 16.21 11.41
CA PRO A 209 15.58 15.81 12.49
C PRO A 209 15.39 14.34 12.87
N ALA A 210 16.46 13.65 13.29
CA ALA A 210 16.39 12.25 13.73
C ALA A 210 15.40 12.04 14.90
N ASP A 211 15.29 13.04 15.77
CA ASP A 211 14.40 13.09 16.93
C ASP A 211 12.92 12.95 16.54
N CYS A 212 12.56 13.32 15.31
CA CYS A 212 11.21 13.20 14.78
C CYS A 212 10.78 11.72 14.64
N TYR A 213 11.71 10.84 14.26
CA TYR A 213 11.43 9.40 14.22
C TYR A 213 11.26 8.82 15.63
N ALA A 214 12.07 9.27 16.59
CA ALA A 214 11.94 8.87 17.98
C ALA A 214 10.62 9.35 18.61
N GLY A 215 10.15 10.55 18.23
CA GLY A 215 8.83 11.05 18.65
C GLY A 215 7.69 10.16 18.13
N TRP A 216 7.79 9.69 16.89
CA TRP A 216 6.79 8.78 16.33
C TRP A 216 6.80 7.41 16.99
N THR A 217 7.97 6.77 17.13
CA THR A 217 8.07 5.43 17.73
C THR A 217 7.77 5.42 19.23
N ALA A 218 7.82 6.57 19.92
CA ALA A 218 7.41 6.67 21.33
C ALA A 218 5.92 6.36 21.57
N THR A 219 5.09 6.40 20.52
CA THR A 219 3.65 6.11 20.60
C THR A 219 3.32 4.65 20.33
N TYR A 220 4.32 3.85 19.91
CA TYR A 220 4.14 2.44 19.59
C TYR A 220 3.70 1.63 20.81
N GLN A 221 2.82 0.65 20.58
CA GLN A 221 2.26 -0.20 21.63
C GLN A 221 2.49 -1.68 21.31
N TRP A 222 3.21 -2.38 22.20
CA TRP A 222 3.25 -3.83 22.22
C TRP A 222 1.97 -4.35 22.85
N GLU A 223 1.33 -5.31 22.18
CA GLU A 223 0.16 -6.01 22.69
C GLU A 223 0.45 -7.52 22.76
N ASN A 224 -0.19 -8.18 23.72
CA ASN A 224 -0.24 -9.64 23.79
C ASN A 224 -1.68 -10.09 23.47
N LEU A 225 -1.92 -10.51 22.23
CA LEU A 225 -3.23 -10.96 21.78
C LEU A 225 -3.14 -12.37 21.25
N TYR A 226 -3.99 -13.25 21.75
CA TYR A 226 -4.05 -14.65 21.30
C TYR A 226 -2.69 -15.36 21.32
N ASP A 227 -1.96 -15.18 22.42
CA ASP A 227 -0.59 -15.71 22.61
C ASP A 227 0.44 -15.18 21.60
N GLN A 228 0.17 -14.01 21.00
CA GLN A 228 1.11 -13.29 20.13
C GLN A 228 1.52 -11.97 20.79
N ASP A 229 2.80 -11.83 21.12
CA ASP A 229 3.42 -10.54 21.42
C ASP A 229 3.76 -9.83 20.10
N PHE A 230 3.11 -8.71 19.79
CA PHE A 230 3.36 -7.97 18.55
C PHE A 230 3.13 -6.47 18.72
N LEU A 231 3.80 -5.67 17.89
CA LEU A 231 3.58 -4.25 17.75
C LEU A 231 2.24 -4.05 17.04
N TYR A 232 1.29 -3.51 17.79
CA TYR A 232 -0.11 -3.47 17.40
C TYR A 232 -0.39 -2.41 16.34
N ALA A 233 -1.09 -2.85 15.30
CA ALA A 233 -1.91 -2.01 14.44
C ALA A 233 -3.06 -2.89 13.92
N GLY A 234 -4.29 -2.40 14.04
CA GLY A 234 -5.48 -3.20 13.74
C GLY A 234 -5.60 -3.60 12.25
N PRO A 235 -5.58 -2.63 11.31
CA PRO A 235 -5.70 -2.92 9.88
C PRO A 235 -4.44 -3.55 9.29
N LEU A 236 -4.61 -4.56 8.43
CA LEU A 236 -3.47 -5.26 7.81
C LEU A 236 -2.62 -4.39 6.88
N PHE A 237 -3.18 -3.38 6.18
CA PHE A 237 -2.39 -2.54 5.27
C PHE A 237 -1.20 -1.84 5.94
N VAL A 238 -1.32 -1.51 7.24
CA VAL A 238 -0.24 -0.93 8.06
C VAL A 238 1.00 -1.82 8.06
N HIS A 239 0.78 -3.13 8.12
CA HIS A 239 1.82 -4.15 8.09
C HIS A 239 2.36 -4.41 6.69
N HIS A 240 1.67 -3.96 5.64
CA HIS A 240 2.00 -4.28 4.24
C HIS A 240 2.70 -3.15 3.51
N TYR A 241 2.18 -1.92 3.57
CA TYR A 241 2.53 -0.87 2.60
C TYR A 241 4.01 -0.52 2.62
N SER A 242 4.56 -0.14 3.77
CA SER A 242 6.01 0.13 3.87
C SER A 242 6.86 -1.08 3.44
N GLN A 243 6.41 -2.28 3.77
CA GLN A 243 7.12 -3.53 3.45
C GLN A 243 6.93 -3.97 1.99
N ALA A 244 6.13 -3.30 1.18
CA ALA A 244 6.09 -3.54 -0.26
C ALA A 244 7.40 -3.09 -0.92
N TRP A 245 7.99 -1.99 -0.43
CA TRP A 245 9.28 -1.46 -0.87
C TRP A 245 10.44 -1.89 0.02
N LEU A 246 10.22 -1.95 1.34
CA LEU A 246 11.28 -2.18 2.31
C LEU A 246 11.32 -3.64 2.73
N ASP A 247 12.46 -4.29 2.50
CA ASP A 247 12.71 -5.60 3.10
C ASP A 247 13.14 -5.41 4.56
N LEU A 248 12.24 -5.63 5.51
CA LEU A 248 12.54 -5.43 6.93
C LEU A 248 12.94 -6.73 7.66
N ARG A 249 13.20 -7.83 6.93
CA ARG A 249 13.69 -9.09 7.51
C ARG A 249 15.07 -8.91 8.11
N GLY A 250 15.19 -9.15 9.41
CA GLY A 250 16.43 -8.96 10.15
C GLY A 250 16.89 -7.50 10.27
N VAL A 251 16.10 -6.53 9.81
CA VAL A 251 16.40 -5.09 9.93
C VAL A 251 15.55 -4.50 11.04
N ARG A 252 16.20 -3.95 12.06
CA ARG A 252 15.55 -3.59 13.33
C ARG A 252 15.95 -2.18 13.73
N ASP A 253 14.98 -1.38 14.14
CA ASP A 253 15.19 -0.10 14.79
C ASP A 253 15.42 -0.28 16.30
N ARG A 254 15.43 0.81 17.07
CA ARG A 254 15.58 0.74 18.53
C ARG A 254 14.40 0.00 19.17
N PHE A 255 13.18 0.29 18.76
CA PHE A 255 11.98 -0.24 19.39
C PHE A 255 11.87 -1.76 19.20
N MET A 256 12.09 -2.26 17.98
CA MET A 256 11.98 -3.69 17.68
C MET A 256 13.07 -4.53 18.36
N ARG A 257 14.24 -3.95 18.63
CA ARG A 257 15.31 -4.62 19.41
C ARG A 257 14.91 -4.89 20.86
N GLU A 258 13.99 -4.13 21.45
CA GLU A 258 13.53 -4.33 22.83
C GLU A 258 12.84 -5.68 23.04
N LYS A 259 12.29 -6.27 21.97
CA LYS A 259 11.62 -7.57 21.96
C LYS A 259 12.31 -8.61 21.07
N ASP A 260 13.57 -8.37 20.70
CA ASP A 260 14.33 -9.22 19.77
C ASP A 260 13.55 -9.59 18.49
N SER A 261 12.77 -8.63 17.97
CA SER A 261 11.87 -8.81 16.82
C SER A 261 12.31 -7.93 15.65
N ASP A 262 11.72 -8.16 14.48
CA ASP A 262 11.77 -7.25 13.34
C ASP A 262 10.35 -7.05 12.76
N TYR A 263 10.19 -6.08 11.87
CA TYR A 263 8.87 -5.73 11.35
C TYR A 263 8.27 -6.82 10.46
N PHE A 264 9.09 -7.66 9.84
CA PHE A 264 8.61 -8.78 9.04
C PHE A 264 8.00 -9.88 9.92
N GLU A 265 8.70 -10.24 10.99
CA GLU A 265 8.21 -11.13 12.04
C GLU A 265 6.96 -10.54 12.72
N ASN A 266 6.93 -9.23 12.94
CA ASN A 266 5.75 -8.55 13.48
C ASN A 266 4.52 -8.74 12.60
N SER A 267 4.67 -8.56 11.29
CA SER A 267 3.58 -8.74 10.34
C SER A 267 3.12 -10.20 10.24
N ARG A 268 4.04 -11.17 10.39
CA ARG A 268 3.67 -12.59 10.52
C ARG A 268 2.79 -12.82 11.75
N ARG A 269 3.09 -12.19 12.89
CA ARG A 269 2.27 -12.27 14.12
C ARG A 269 0.94 -11.54 13.95
N ALA A 270 0.90 -10.40 13.29
CA ALA A 270 -0.34 -9.68 12.96
C ALA A 270 -1.30 -10.55 12.12
N VAL A 271 -0.77 -11.31 11.15
CA VAL A 271 -1.55 -12.30 10.39
C VAL A 271 -2.10 -13.40 11.31
N ALA A 272 -1.31 -13.91 12.27
CA ALA A 272 -1.78 -14.90 13.22
C ALA A 272 -2.93 -14.36 14.10
N VAL A 273 -2.83 -13.11 14.56
CA VAL A 273 -3.87 -12.41 15.33
C VAL A 273 -5.16 -12.24 14.51
N GLN A 274 -5.05 -11.77 13.26
CA GLN A 274 -6.17 -11.63 12.32
C GLN A 274 -6.91 -12.95 12.09
N ARG A 275 -6.15 -14.03 11.88
CA ARG A 275 -6.73 -15.38 11.70
C ARG A 275 -7.43 -15.88 12.94
N ARG A 276 -6.86 -15.66 14.11
CA ARG A 276 -7.45 -16.12 15.37
C ARG A 276 -8.69 -15.31 15.74
N TYR A 277 -8.70 -14.00 15.50
CA TYR A 277 -9.90 -13.18 15.64
C TYR A 277 -11.02 -13.69 14.74
N ALA A 278 -10.73 -13.95 13.46
CA ALA A 278 -11.72 -14.47 12.52
C ALA A 278 -12.23 -15.88 12.89
N GLU A 279 -11.37 -16.73 13.46
CA GLU A 279 -11.77 -18.04 13.99
C GLU A 279 -12.72 -17.94 15.19
N LEU A 280 -12.47 -16.99 16.10
CA LEU A 280 -13.33 -16.74 17.25
C LEU A 280 -14.65 -16.09 16.84
N ASN A 281 -14.61 -15.23 15.82
CA ASN A 281 -15.77 -14.52 15.26
C ASN A 281 -16.69 -13.92 16.33
N PRO A 282 -16.19 -12.98 17.16
CA PRO A 282 -16.92 -12.49 18.33
C PRO A 282 -18.25 -11.79 17.99
N GLN A 283 -18.41 -11.32 16.74
CA GLN A 283 -19.60 -10.65 16.24
C GLN A 283 -20.53 -11.59 15.43
N GLY A 284 -20.17 -12.87 15.30
CA GLY A 284 -20.99 -13.87 14.60
C GLY A 284 -21.24 -13.59 13.12
N PHE A 285 -20.30 -12.94 12.42
CA PHE A 285 -20.43 -12.65 10.99
C PHE A 285 -20.40 -13.92 10.13
N ILE A 286 -21.19 -13.94 9.06
CA ILE A 286 -21.18 -15.03 8.09
C ILE A 286 -19.84 -15.06 7.36
N GLY A 287 -19.27 -16.25 7.23
CA GLY A 287 -18.07 -16.50 6.44
C GLY A 287 -16.76 -16.42 7.22
N TYR A 288 -16.72 -15.76 8.38
CA TYR A 288 -15.51 -15.65 9.21
C TYR A 288 -15.10 -17.01 9.77
N ASP A 289 -13.84 -17.39 9.55
CA ASP A 289 -13.17 -18.49 10.27
C ASP A 289 -11.63 -18.41 10.08
N ARG A 290 -10.91 -19.42 10.59
CA ARG A 290 -9.43 -19.52 10.50
C ARG A 290 -8.85 -19.47 9.07
N ASN A 291 -9.68 -19.72 8.06
CA ASN A 291 -9.40 -19.76 6.63
C ASN A 291 -10.22 -18.72 5.85
N CYS A 292 -10.90 -17.79 6.51
CA CYS A 292 -11.62 -16.71 5.86
C CYS A 292 -11.56 -15.49 6.78
N TRP A 293 -10.52 -14.69 6.58
CA TRP A 293 -10.04 -13.61 7.45
C TRP A 293 -9.45 -12.51 6.56
N GLY A 294 -9.05 -11.38 7.13
CA GLY A 294 -8.36 -10.31 6.40
C GLY A 294 -9.10 -8.98 6.47
N LEU A 295 -8.97 -8.31 7.62
CA LEU A 295 -9.52 -6.97 7.82
C LEU A 295 -8.43 -5.93 7.53
N SER A 296 -8.77 -4.97 6.70
CA SER A 296 -7.90 -3.89 6.25
C SER A 296 -8.74 -2.68 5.83
N ALA A 297 -8.08 -1.56 5.49
CA ALA A 297 -8.74 -0.48 4.77
C ALA A 297 -9.29 -0.98 3.44
N CYS A 298 -10.60 -0.86 3.25
CA CYS A 298 -11.30 -1.23 2.03
C CYS A 298 -12.67 -0.56 1.95
N ASP A 299 -13.25 -0.59 0.75
CA ASP A 299 -14.65 -0.27 0.51
C ASP A 299 -15.58 -1.28 1.21
N GLY A 300 -16.82 -0.88 1.47
CA GLY A 300 -17.80 -1.69 2.17
C GLY A 300 -19.23 -1.21 1.93
N PRO A 301 -20.23 -1.99 2.35
CA PRO A 301 -21.62 -1.57 2.27
C PRO A 301 -21.87 -0.36 3.21
N THR A 302 -22.95 0.37 2.96
CA THR A 302 -23.39 1.52 3.78
C THR A 302 -24.76 1.27 4.38
N ASP A 303 -25.09 1.97 5.49
CA ASP A 303 -26.38 1.82 6.18
C ASP A 303 -27.60 2.13 5.30
N GLU A 304 -27.43 2.94 4.24
CA GLU A 304 -28.48 3.22 3.25
C GLU A 304 -28.90 1.98 2.44
N GLN A 305 -28.09 0.91 2.46
CA GLN A 305 -28.29 -0.28 1.63
C GLN A 305 -29.06 -1.42 2.32
N LEU A 306 -29.61 -1.27 3.54
CA LEU A 306 -30.27 -2.40 4.22
C LEU A 306 -31.57 -2.11 4.98
N ASP A 307 -32.58 -2.95 4.70
CA ASP A 307 -33.51 -3.50 5.71
C ASP A 307 -32.79 -4.68 6.40
N VAL A 308 -32.05 -4.42 7.50
CA VAL A 308 -31.33 -5.49 8.23
C VAL A 308 -32.30 -6.32 9.07
N ALA A 309 -32.26 -7.63 8.92
CA ALA A 309 -32.96 -8.57 9.80
C ALA A 309 -32.36 -8.53 11.23
N ASN A 310 -33.14 -7.97 12.16
CA ASN A 310 -33.13 -8.16 13.62
C ASN A 310 -31.88 -7.82 14.47
N GLU A 311 -30.81 -7.25 13.94
CA GLU A 311 -29.80 -6.54 14.75
C GLU A 311 -29.32 -5.29 14.00
N GLN A 312 -29.48 -4.09 14.59
CA GLN A 312 -28.87 -2.87 14.04
C GLN A 312 -27.34 -2.99 14.13
N ARG A 313 -26.69 -3.25 13.00
CA ARG A 313 -25.24 -3.28 12.85
C ARG A 313 -24.83 -2.10 11.98
N HIS A 314 -23.84 -1.32 12.42
CA HIS A 314 -23.38 -0.13 11.69
C HIS A 314 -22.42 -0.55 10.56
N LEU A 315 -22.74 -0.15 9.33
CA LEU A 315 -21.93 -0.37 8.14
C LEU A 315 -21.15 0.88 7.77
N PHE A 316 -19.83 0.74 7.59
CA PHE A 316 -18.94 1.89 7.58
C PHE A 316 -18.67 2.50 6.19
N GLY A 317 -19.16 1.88 5.10
CA GLY A 317 -18.69 2.25 3.76
C GLY A 317 -17.18 1.97 3.61
N TYR A 318 -16.43 2.94 3.09
CA TYR A 318 -14.97 2.86 3.09
C TYR A 318 -14.41 3.11 4.50
N ALA A 319 -13.68 2.14 5.05
CA ALA A 319 -13.14 2.25 6.41
C ALA A 319 -11.88 1.42 6.61
N ALA A 320 -11.00 1.91 7.50
CA ALA A 320 -9.81 1.21 7.97
C ALA A 320 -10.18 0.09 8.97
N ARG A 321 -10.72 -1.02 8.47
CA ARG A 321 -11.13 -2.17 9.30
C ARG A 321 -9.93 -2.86 9.91
N GLY A 322 -10.05 -3.30 11.16
CA GLY A 322 -8.91 -3.86 11.90
C GLY A 322 -9.32 -4.55 13.18
N VAL A 323 -8.48 -5.47 13.66
CA VAL A 323 -8.80 -6.32 14.81
C VAL A 323 -7.83 -6.11 15.98
N PRO A 324 -8.24 -6.41 17.22
CA PRO A 324 -9.62 -6.63 17.67
C PRO A 324 -10.32 -5.32 18.07
N TYR A 325 -9.59 -4.20 18.10
CA TYR A 325 -10.11 -2.92 18.62
C TYR A 325 -10.55 -1.94 17.52
N GLY A 326 -10.37 -2.29 16.24
CA GLY A 326 -10.76 -1.46 15.11
C GLY A 326 -12.21 -1.71 14.63
N PRO A 327 -12.67 -0.94 13.62
CA PRO A 327 -13.96 -1.18 12.99
C PRO A 327 -14.04 -2.58 12.37
N ASP A 328 -15.15 -3.27 12.62
CA ASP A 328 -15.49 -4.56 12.01
C ASP A 328 -17.00 -4.64 11.79
N ASP A 329 -17.41 -4.63 10.52
CA ASP A 329 -18.80 -4.79 10.07
C ASP A 329 -19.01 -6.11 9.28
N GLY A 330 -18.07 -7.06 9.38
CA GLY A 330 -18.11 -8.32 8.65
C GLY A 330 -17.59 -8.25 7.22
N THR A 331 -17.04 -7.11 6.79
CA THR A 331 -16.43 -6.95 5.47
C THR A 331 -14.97 -7.43 5.48
N LEU A 332 -14.63 -8.33 4.57
CA LEU A 332 -13.27 -8.88 4.39
C LEU A 332 -12.64 -8.36 3.11
N SER A 333 -11.30 -8.22 3.11
CA SER A 333 -10.50 -7.81 1.96
C SER A 333 -9.60 -8.97 1.46
N PRO A 334 -9.98 -9.66 0.37
CA PRO A 334 -9.12 -10.66 -0.27
C PRO A 334 -7.73 -10.11 -0.69
N PRO A 335 -7.60 -8.87 -1.21
CA PRO A 335 -6.28 -8.26 -1.46
C PRO A 335 -5.38 -8.22 -0.23
N ALA A 336 -5.91 -7.93 0.97
CA ALA A 336 -5.12 -7.91 2.21
C ALA A 336 -4.60 -9.31 2.60
N VAL A 337 -5.39 -10.36 2.39
CA VAL A 337 -4.95 -11.75 2.57
C VAL A 337 -3.79 -12.06 1.63
N LEU A 338 -3.93 -11.67 0.36
CA LEU A 338 -2.93 -11.96 -0.66
C LEU A 338 -1.64 -11.16 -0.46
N ALA A 339 -1.75 -9.91 0.01
CA ALA A 339 -0.63 -9.08 0.43
C ALA A 339 0.15 -9.67 1.62
N SER A 340 -0.45 -10.59 2.38
CA SER A 340 0.20 -11.28 3.49
C SER A 340 1.10 -12.45 3.06
N LEU A 341 1.16 -12.77 1.76
CA LEU A 341 1.91 -13.92 1.21
C LEU A 341 3.36 -14.02 1.69
N PRO A 342 4.17 -12.94 1.69
CA PRO A 342 5.56 -13.07 2.11
C PRO A 342 5.70 -13.47 3.59
N PHE A 343 4.79 -13.03 4.44
CA PHE A 343 4.86 -13.26 5.89
C PHE A 343 4.27 -14.62 6.30
N ALA A 344 3.16 -15.02 5.65
CA ALA A 344 2.38 -16.19 6.02
C ALA A 344 1.79 -16.89 4.78
N PRO A 345 2.63 -17.54 3.95
CA PRO A 345 2.22 -18.02 2.62
C PRO A 345 1.13 -19.09 2.68
N GLN A 346 1.30 -20.12 3.53
CA GLN A 346 0.32 -21.20 3.66
C GLN A 346 -1.03 -20.72 4.20
N PRO A 347 -1.09 -19.89 5.27
CA PRO A 347 -2.32 -19.24 5.70
C PRO A 347 -3.00 -18.39 4.63
N ALA A 348 -2.24 -17.57 3.89
CA ALA A 348 -2.77 -16.69 2.85
C ALA A 348 -3.36 -17.48 1.67
N LEU A 349 -2.61 -18.48 1.15
CA LEU A 349 -3.06 -19.32 0.04
C LEU A 349 -4.30 -20.15 0.40
N THR A 350 -4.32 -20.72 1.61
CA THR A 350 -5.47 -21.49 2.10
C THR A 350 -6.70 -20.61 2.21
N ALA A 351 -6.54 -19.38 2.71
CA ALA A 351 -7.65 -18.47 2.88
C ALA A 351 -8.20 -17.95 1.55
N LEU A 352 -7.32 -17.54 0.64
CA LEU A 352 -7.72 -17.15 -0.71
C LEU A 352 -8.50 -18.26 -1.41
N ARG A 353 -8.00 -19.50 -1.41
CA ARG A 353 -8.69 -20.65 -2.02
C ARG A 353 -10.05 -20.88 -1.37
N THR A 354 -10.14 -20.76 -0.04
CA THR A 354 -11.40 -20.92 0.71
C THR A 354 -12.40 -19.84 0.33
N MET A 355 -11.98 -18.57 0.28
CA MET A 355 -12.81 -17.44 -0.15
C MET A 355 -13.32 -17.64 -1.58
N LEU A 356 -12.45 -18.03 -2.52
CA LEU A 356 -12.83 -18.27 -3.92
C LEU A 356 -13.76 -19.47 -4.11
N LEU A 357 -13.65 -20.50 -3.26
CA LEU A 357 -14.55 -21.66 -3.29
C LEU A 357 -15.94 -21.32 -2.71
N ARG A 358 -16.00 -20.52 -1.65
CA ARG A 358 -17.25 -20.12 -0.98
C ARG A 358 -17.97 -18.99 -1.70
N HIS A 359 -17.20 -18.08 -2.27
CA HIS A 359 -17.67 -16.84 -2.87
C HIS A 359 -17.00 -16.61 -4.24
N PRO A 360 -17.22 -17.48 -5.24
CA PRO A 360 -16.57 -17.36 -6.55
C PRO A 360 -16.78 -16.01 -7.25
N GLN A 361 -17.86 -15.30 -6.90
CA GLN A 361 -18.20 -13.96 -7.40
C GLN A 361 -17.22 -12.86 -6.97
N ILE A 362 -16.35 -13.08 -5.97
CA ILE A 362 -15.30 -12.11 -5.62
C ILE A 362 -14.20 -12.01 -6.68
N LEU A 363 -14.22 -12.88 -7.70
CA LEU A 363 -13.26 -12.94 -8.79
C LEU A 363 -13.93 -12.62 -10.13
N GLY A 364 -13.57 -11.48 -10.72
CA GLY A 364 -14.01 -11.08 -12.05
C GLY A 364 -12.81 -10.99 -12.99
N ALA A 365 -12.79 -11.77 -14.08
CA ALA A 365 -11.67 -11.80 -15.04
C ALA A 365 -10.28 -11.97 -14.35
N ASP A 366 -10.19 -12.90 -13.39
CA ASP A 366 -9.03 -13.13 -12.51
C ASP A 366 -8.63 -11.96 -11.60
N ARG A 367 -9.37 -10.85 -11.60
CA ARG A 367 -9.15 -9.73 -10.70
C ARG A 367 -9.99 -9.90 -9.44
N LEU A 368 -9.34 -9.80 -8.28
CA LEU A 368 -10.03 -9.82 -7.00
C LEU A 368 -10.81 -8.52 -6.79
N ALA A 369 -12.04 -8.65 -6.31
CA ALA A 369 -12.77 -7.55 -5.71
C ALA A 369 -11.99 -7.01 -4.51
N THR A 370 -12.11 -5.70 -4.28
CA THR A 370 -11.50 -5.01 -3.12
C THR A 370 -11.95 -5.62 -1.79
N SER A 371 -13.23 -5.96 -1.71
CA SER A 371 -13.83 -6.52 -0.51
C SER A 371 -15.16 -7.22 -0.80
N PHE A 372 -15.62 -7.98 0.17
CA PHE A 372 -16.95 -8.58 0.19
C PHE A 372 -17.47 -8.67 1.63
N ASN A 373 -18.78 -8.74 1.78
CA ASN A 373 -19.45 -8.96 3.06
C ASN A 373 -20.52 -10.04 2.89
N ALA A 374 -20.26 -11.23 3.44
CA ALA A 374 -21.19 -12.36 3.34
C ALA A 374 -22.38 -12.28 4.31
N SER A 375 -22.34 -11.33 5.26
CA SER A 375 -23.45 -11.06 6.19
C SER A 375 -24.47 -10.08 5.63
N VAL A 376 -24.18 -9.46 4.48
CA VAL A 376 -25.01 -8.46 3.81
C VAL A 376 -25.46 -9.00 2.46
N ASP A 377 -26.76 -8.94 2.19
CA ASP A 377 -27.33 -9.29 0.88
C ASP A 377 -27.00 -8.17 -0.13
N GLY A 378 -26.40 -8.55 -1.26
CA GLY A 378 -26.08 -7.67 -2.38
C GLY A 378 -27.29 -7.28 -3.24
N GLY A 379 -28.51 -7.70 -2.88
CA GLY A 379 -29.77 -7.40 -3.57
C GLY A 379 -30.31 -8.54 -4.43
N ASP A 380 -29.68 -9.72 -4.39
CA ASP A 380 -30.06 -10.90 -5.18
C ASP A 380 -29.87 -12.23 -4.44
N GLY A 381 -29.77 -12.18 -3.11
CA GLY A 381 -29.52 -13.34 -2.26
C GLY A 381 -28.06 -13.78 -2.23
N ARG A 382 -27.14 -13.02 -2.82
CA ARG A 382 -25.68 -13.26 -2.77
C ARG A 382 -25.00 -12.27 -1.82
N PRO A 383 -23.81 -12.59 -1.30
CA PRO A 383 -22.96 -11.64 -0.57
C PRO A 383 -22.78 -10.32 -1.30
N TRP A 384 -22.78 -9.21 -0.55
CA TRP A 384 -22.35 -7.92 -1.05
C TRP A 384 -20.89 -7.98 -1.51
N ILE A 385 -20.62 -7.50 -2.72
CA ILE A 385 -19.27 -7.41 -3.32
C ILE A 385 -19.01 -5.95 -3.67
N SER A 386 -17.80 -5.45 -3.40
CA SER A 386 -17.43 -4.08 -3.76
C SER A 386 -17.65 -3.85 -5.27
N PRO A 387 -18.36 -2.78 -5.67
CA PRO A 387 -18.69 -2.52 -7.07
C PRO A 387 -17.52 -1.98 -7.90
N GLY A 388 -16.35 -1.74 -7.29
CA GLY A 388 -15.16 -1.27 -7.97
C GLY A 388 -13.89 -2.00 -7.52
N HIS A 389 -12.86 -1.94 -8.36
CA HIS A 389 -11.50 -2.33 -7.99
C HIS A 389 -10.70 -1.09 -7.63
N TYR A 390 -9.96 -1.15 -6.53
CA TYR A 390 -9.14 -0.04 -6.05
C TYR A 390 -7.68 -0.23 -6.46
N GLY A 391 -7.05 0.83 -6.96
CA GLY A 391 -5.69 0.78 -7.49
C GLY A 391 -4.64 0.41 -6.44
N LEU A 392 -4.83 0.84 -5.18
CA LEU A 392 -3.93 0.46 -4.07
C LEU A 392 -3.96 -1.05 -3.81
N ASP A 393 -5.15 -1.65 -3.84
CA ASP A 393 -5.32 -3.10 -3.69
C ASP A 393 -4.63 -3.86 -4.83
N GLN A 394 -4.74 -3.38 -6.07
CA GLN A 394 -4.07 -4.01 -7.20
C GLN A 394 -2.55 -3.89 -7.10
N GLY A 395 -2.05 -2.72 -6.68
CA GLY A 395 -0.64 -2.46 -6.48
C GLY A 395 -0.03 -3.34 -5.42
N ILE A 396 -0.64 -3.38 -4.22
CA ILE A 396 -0.11 -4.18 -3.12
C ILE A 396 -0.18 -5.68 -3.43
N VAL A 397 -1.24 -6.16 -4.08
CA VAL A 397 -1.34 -7.55 -4.56
C VAL A 397 -0.19 -7.88 -5.51
N PHE A 398 0.04 -7.04 -6.51
CA PHE A 398 1.12 -7.26 -7.47
C PHE A 398 2.48 -7.32 -6.77
N MET A 399 2.78 -6.31 -5.94
CA MET A 399 4.10 -6.15 -5.34
C MET A 399 4.40 -7.27 -4.34
N MET A 400 3.41 -7.66 -3.53
CA MET A 400 3.62 -8.69 -2.51
C MET A 400 3.65 -10.10 -3.08
N ILE A 401 2.92 -10.38 -4.18
CA ILE A 401 3.12 -11.62 -4.94
C ILE A 401 4.54 -11.65 -5.52
N GLU A 402 5.00 -10.55 -6.11
CA GLU A 402 6.34 -10.51 -6.70
C GLU A 402 7.43 -10.71 -5.64
N ASN A 403 7.31 -10.03 -4.50
CA ASN A 403 8.23 -10.19 -3.37
C ASN A 403 8.22 -11.63 -2.84
N HIS A 404 7.06 -12.27 -2.75
CA HIS A 404 6.96 -13.68 -2.38
C HIS A 404 7.64 -14.62 -3.40
N ARG A 405 7.45 -14.38 -4.70
CA ARG A 405 7.93 -15.28 -5.77
C ARG A 405 9.42 -15.13 -6.05
N SER A 406 9.96 -13.91 -6.03
CA SER A 406 11.30 -13.62 -6.55
C SER A 406 12.12 -12.61 -5.73
N GLU A 407 11.48 -11.97 -4.74
CA GLU A 407 12.04 -10.84 -3.98
C GLU A 407 12.57 -9.70 -4.87
N SER A 408 12.12 -9.58 -6.13
CA SER A 408 12.76 -8.68 -7.10
C SER A 408 12.63 -7.21 -6.71
N ILE A 409 11.46 -6.79 -6.21
CA ILE A 409 11.23 -5.41 -5.75
C ILE A 409 12.08 -5.13 -4.51
N TRP A 410 12.09 -6.03 -3.52
CA TRP A 410 12.98 -5.90 -2.37
C TRP A 410 14.45 -5.82 -2.76
N ARG A 411 14.95 -6.75 -3.57
CA ARG A 411 16.36 -6.74 -4.01
C ARG A 411 16.72 -5.46 -4.74
N LEU A 412 15.82 -4.93 -5.57
CA LEU A 412 15.98 -3.65 -6.23
C LEU A 412 16.06 -2.50 -5.21
N MET A 413 15.10 -2.42 -4.29
CA MET A 413 14.98 -1.31 -3.35
C MET A 413 16.04 -1.32 -2.24
N ARG A 414 16.70 -2.46 -1.96
CA ARG A 414 17.93 -2.49 -1.14
C ARG A 414 19.04 -1.60 -1.72
N GLY A 415 19.04 -1.37 -3.05
CA GLY A 415 19.96 -0.46 -3.74
C GLY A 415 19.51 1.02 -3.74
N CYS A 416 18.31 1.33 -3.26
CA CYS A 416 17.79 2.70 -3.23
C CYS A 416 18.48 3.51 -2.11
N HIS A 417 19.46 4.33 -2.47
CA HIS A 417 20.27 5.11 -1.52
C HIS A 417 19.43 6.00 -0.58
N PRO A 418 18.41 6.76 -1.05
CA PRO A 418 17.50 7.50 -0.17
C PRO A 418 16.92 6.69 0.99
N LEU A 419 16.33 5.52 0.70
CA LEU A 419 15.70 4.68 1.71
C LEU A 419 16.73 4.06 2.66
N ALA A 420 17.83 3.53 2.13
CA ALA A 420 18.88 2.91 2.95
C ALA A 420 19.54 3.94 3.88
N SER A 421 19.79 5.16 3.40
CA SER A 421 20.31 6.28 4.21
C SER A 421 19.33 6.66 5.31
N GLY A 422 18.05 6.78 4.96
CA GLY A 422 16.97 7.09 5.88
C GLY A 422 16.81 6.08 7.01
N LEU A 423 16.76 4.79 6.68
CA LEU A 423 16.69 3.71 7.66
C LEU A 423 17.86 3.76 8.65
N ARG A 424 19.09 3.94 8.17
CA ARG A 424 20.26 4.05 9.06
C ARG A 424 20.15 5.26 9.98
N LYS A 425 19.69 6.42 9.48
CA LYS A 425 19.47 7.62 10.29
C LYS A 425 18.33 7.46 11.30
N ALA A 426 17.34 6.62 11.01
CA ALA A 426 16.29 6.20 11.95
C ALA A 426 16.79 5.21 13.02
N GLY A 427 18.06 4.78 12.95
CA GLY A 427 18.65 3.83 13.91
C GLY A 427 18.34 2.36 13.59
N PHE A 428 17.92 2.07 12.36
CA PHE A 428 17.83 0.70 11.87
C PHE A 428 19.23 0.13 11.63
N SER A 429 19.39 -1.16 11.95
CA SER A 429 20.57 -1.97 11.64
C SER A 429 20.18 -3.44 11.48
N GLY A 430 21.12 -4.27 11.04
CA GLY A 430 20.93 -5.69 10.79
C GLY A 430 20.52 -6.02 9.35
N GLY A 431 20.42 -7.32 9.07
CA GLY A 431 19.99 -7.85 7.79
C GLY A 431 20.84 -7.35 6.62
N TRP A 432 20.18 -6.94 5.53
CA TRP A 432 20.85 -6.42 4.33
C TRP A 432 21.43 -5.02 4.54
N LEU A 433 21.00 -4.28 5.57
CA LEU A 433 21.39 -2.89 5.77
C LEU A 433 22.85 -2.76 6.25
N ASP A 434 23.36 -3.79 6.94
CA ASP A 434 24.74 -3.90 7.42
C ASP A 434 25.66 -4.66 6.45
N ALA A 435 25.10 -5.31 5.43
CA ALA A 435 25.91 -5.96 4.42
C ALA A 435 26.74 -4.91 3.66
N PRO A 436 28.02 -5.20 3.32
CA PRO A 436 28.77 -4.34 2.41
C PRO A 436 27.92 -4.12 1.16
N VAL A 437 27.85 -2.87 0.67
CA VAL A 437 27.19 -2.57 -0.61
C VAL A 437 27.94 -3.36 -1.68
N GLY A 438 27.46 -4.57 -1.95
CA GLY A 438 28.07 -5.50 -2.88
C GLY A 438 28.02 -4.83 -4.24
N GLY A 439 29.18 -4.42 -4.73
CA GLY A 439 29.31 -3.84 -6.06
C GLY A 439 28.58 -4.71 -7.06
N VAL A 440 27.55 -4.15 -7.67
CA VAL A 440 26.97 -4.70 -8.88
C VAL A 440 28.13 -4.86 -9.85
N ARG A 441 28.41 -6.12 -10.24
CA ARG A 441 29.46 -6.43 -11.20
C ARG A 441 29.15 -5.69 -12.50
N GLN A 442 30.22 -5.13 -13.07
CA GLN A 442 30.27 -4.45 -14.36
C GLN A 442 29.55 -5.20 -15.47
#